data_AF-A0AAJ1J607-F1
#
_entry.id   AF-A0AAJ1J607-F1
#
_cell.length_a   1.000
_cell.length_b   1.000
_cell.length_c   1.000
_cell.angle_alpha   90.00
_cell.angle_beta   90.00
_cell.angle_gamma   90.00
#
_symmetry.space_group_name_H-M   'P 1'
#
loop_
_entity.id
_entity.type
_entity.pdbx_description
1 polymer ?
#
loop_
_entity_poly.entity_id
_entity_poly.type
_entity_poly.pdbx_seq_one_letter_code
_entity_poly.pdbx_strand_id
1 'polypeptide(L)'
;MTDNNTVSTQKIDIKLKALGEYIFWLESILEQPVSANDNFLDIGGHSMIAISLNDRIKNKFGLSLSMERLYNATLDETFSTAQ
;
A
#
# COMPACT_ATOMS: atom_id res chain seq x y z
N MET A 1 -11.42 -9.50 31.17
CA MET A 1 -10.15 -9.76 30.46
C MET A 1 -10.38 -9.32 29.03
N THR A 2 -9.88 -8.14 28.68
CA THR A 2 -10.06 -7.58 27.34
C THR A 2 -8.97 -8.18 26.46
N ASP A 3 -9.36 -9.04 25.52
CA ASP A 3 -8.47 -9.68 24.56
C ASP A 3 -7.82 -8.62 23.66
N ASN A 4 -6.61 -8.21 24.04
CA ASN A 4 -5.74 -7.32 23.25
C ASN A 4 -5.25 -7.97 21.94
N ASN A 5 -5.65 -9.22 21.66
CA ASN A 5 -5.20 -9.99 20.50
C ASN A 5 -6.03 -9.73 19.23
N THR A 6 -7.30 -9.33 19.36
CA THR A 6 -8.21 -9.13 18.22
C THR A 6 -7.87 -7.89 17.38
N VAL A 7 -7.32 -6.85 18.00
CA VAL A 7 -6.99 -5.58 17.32
C VAL A 7 -5.75 -5.72 16.44
N SER A 8 -4.80 -6.57 16.85
CA SER A 8 -3.53 -6.81 16.13
C SER A 8 -3.76 -7.58 14.83
N THR A 9 -4.63 -8.59 14.84
CA THR A 9 -4.98 -9.36 13.63
C THR A 9 -5.72 -8.50 12.61
N GLN A 10 -6.72 -7.73 13.05
CA GLN A 10 -7.52 -6.88 12.15
C GLN A 10 -6.70 -5.81 11.42
N LYS A 11 -5.69 -5.22 12.07
CA LYS A 11 -4.81 -4.23 11.42
C LYS A 11 -3.93 -4.86 10.34
N ILE A 12 -3.45 -6.08 10.55
CA ILE A 12 -2.66 -6.82 9.57
C ILE A 12 -3.52 -7.15 8.34
N ASP A 13 -4.76 -7.60 8.57
CA ASP A 13 -5.71 -7.90 7.50
C ASP A 13 -6.03 -6.67 6.62
N ILE A 14 -6.16 -5.49 7.23
CA ILE A 14 -6.43 -4.24 6.50
C ILE A 14 -5.23 -3.86 5.62
N LYS A 15 -4.00 -3.94 6.14
CA LYS A 15 -2.78 -3.63 5.39
C LYS A 15 -2.58 -4.56 4.21
N LEU A 16 -2.80 -5.86 4.38
CA LEU A 16 -2.70 -6.85 3.30
C LEU A 16 -3.75 -6.62 2.20
N LYS A 17 -4.99 -6.31 2.58
CA LYS A 17 -6.05 -5.97 1.61
C LYS A 17 -5.73 -4.67 0.87
N ALA A 18 -5.25 -3.66 1.58
CA ALA A 18 -4.86 -2.38 0.99
C ALA A 18 -3.71 -2.54 -0.01
N LEU A 19 -2.71 -3.36 0.33
CA LEU A 19 -1.59 -3.69 -0.56
C LEU A 19 -2.08 -4.39 -1.83
N GLY A 20 -2.93 -5.41 -1.72
CA GLY A 20 -3.46 -6.13 -2.88
C GLY A 20 -4.26 -5.24 -3.83
N GLU A 21 -5.07 -4.34 -3.29
CA GLU A 21 -5.84 -3.37 -4.09
C GLU A 21 -4.96 -2.30 -4.73
N TYR A 22 -3.92 -1.86 -4.02
CA TYR A 22 -2.94 -0.92 -4.55
C TYR A 22 -2.18 -1.52 -5.74
N ILE A 23 -1.71 -2.77 -5.60
CA ILE A 23 -1.04 -3.52 -6.68
C ILE A 23 -1.98 -3.67 -7.87
N PHE A 24 -3.22 -4.13 -7.65
CA PHE A 24 -4.19 -4.29 -8.75
C PHE A 24 -4.44 -2.98 -9.52
N TRP A 25 -4.55 -1.84 -8.82
CA TRP A 25 -4.68 -0.54 -9.48
C TRP A 25 -3.42 -0.15 -10.24
N LEU A 26 -2.23 -0.42 -9.70
CA LEU A 26 -0.98 -0.18 -10.40
C LEU A 26 -0.86 -1.01 -11.66
N GLU A 27 -1.17 -2.30 -11.61
CA GLU A 27 -1.15 -3.17 -12.79
C GLU A 27 -2.06 -2.65 -13.90
N SER A 28 -3.25 -2.16 -13.52
CA SER A 28 -4.19 -1.56 -14.47
C SER A 28 -3.70 -0.22 -15.05
N ILE A 29 -2.93 0.57 -14.31
CA ILE A 29 -2.45 1.89 -14.76
C ILE A 29 -1.17 1.76 -15.60
N LEU A 30 -0.29 0.84 -15.21
CA LEU A 30 1.02 0.62 -15.82
C LEU A 30 0.98 -0.42 -16.95
N GLU A 31 -0.15 -1.11 -17.11
CA GLU A 31 -0.38 -2.15 -18.13
C GLU A 31 0.66 -3.29 -18.05
N GLN A 32 1.12 -3.61 -16.83
CA GLN A 32 2.13 -4.64 -16.57
C GLN A 32 1.91 -5.31 -15.20
N PRO A 33 2.41 -6.54 -14.98
CA PRO A 33 2.32 -7.19 -13.67
C PRO A 33 3.15 -6.45 -12.62
N VAL A 34 2.67 -6.44 -11.38
CA VAL A 34 3.33 -5.78 -10.24
C VAL A 34 3.34 -6.71 -9.04
N SER A 35 4.48 -6.80 -8.37
CA SER A 35 4.70 -7.61 -7.18
C SER A 35 4.83 -6.75 -5.93
N ALA A 36 4.49 -7.32 -4.77
CA ALA A 36 4.66 -6.65 -3.49
C ALA A 36 6.13 -6.35 -3.15
N ASN A 37 7.07 -7.11 -3.73
CA ASN A 37 8.51 -6.90 -3.57
C ASN A 37 9.08 -5.83 -4.50
N ASP A 38 8.29 -5.29 -5.42
CA ASP A 38 8.75 -4.26 -6.33
C ASP A 38 8.81 -2.90 -5.63
N ASN A 39 9.75 -2.07 -6.07
CA ASN A 39 9.76 -0.65 -5.73
C ASN A 39 8.84 0.12 -6.68
N PHE A 40 8.12 1.10 -6.14
CA PHE A 40 7.15 1.90 -6.89
C PHE A 40 7.76 2.62 -8.10
N LEU A 41 8.99 3.12 -7.99
CA LEU A 41 9.66 3.84 -9.08
C LEU A 41 10.20 2.88 -10.14
N ASP A 42 10.70 1.71 -9.74
CA ASP A 42 11.27 0.71 -10.65
C ASP A 42 10.23 0.17 -11.63
N ILE A 43 8.97 0.08 -11.21
CA ILE A 43 7.83 -0.32 -12.05
C ILE A 43 7.21 0.85 -12.83
N GLY A 44 7.84 2.03 -12.84
CA GLY A 44 7.33 3.19 -13.58
C GLY A 44 6.25 4.00 -12.87
N GLY A 45 6.05 3.79 -11.57
CA GLY A 45 5.23 4.66 -10.74
C GLY A 45 5.82 6.06 -10.65
N HIS A 46 4.95 7.09 -10.66
CA HIS A 46 5.35 8.48 -10.53
C HIS A 46 4.39 9.28 -9.63
N SER A 47 4.74 10.52 -9.32
CA SER A 47 4.05 11.33 -8.30
C SER A 47 2.54 11.46 -8.49
N MET A 48 2.06 11.59 -9.73
CA MET A 48 0.61 11.67 -9.98
C MET A 48 -0.13 10.38 -9.62
N ILE A 49 0.45 9.22 -9.98
CA ILE A 49 -0.09 7.90 -9.59
C ILE A 49 -0.03 7.76 -8.07
N ALA A 50 1.12 8.11 -7.46
CA ALA A 50 1.31 8.02 -6.02
C ALA A 50 0.26 8.85 -5.25
N ILE A 51 0.04 10.10 -5.65
CA ILE A 51 -0.93 11.00 -5.03
C ILE A 51 -2.35 10.43 -5.18
N SER A 52 -2.73 10.00 -6.39
CA SER A 52 -4.07 9.48 -6.66
C SER A 52 -4.35 8.19 -5.89
N LEU A 53 -3.41 7.24 -5.88
CA LEU A 53 -3.59 5.98 -5.19
C LEU A 53 -3.50 6.13 -3.66
N ASN A 54 -2.63 7.02 -3.15
CA ASN A 54 -2.56 7.27 -1.70
C ASN A 54 -3.86 7.88 -1.17
N ASP A 55 -4.47 8.81 -1.92
CA ASP A 55 -5.80 9.35 -1.56
C ASP A 55 -6.87 8.25 -1.58
N ARG A 56 -6.87 7.35 -2.57
CA ARG A 56 -7.77 6.20 -2.61
C ARG A 56 -7.59 5.26 -1.43
N ILE A 57 -6.35 4.92 -1.07
CA ILE A 57 -6.03 4.05 0.07
C ILE A 57 -6.49 4.70 1.37
N LYS A 58 -6.21 5.99 1.55
CA LYS A 58 -6.66 6.75 2.72
C LYS A 58 -8.18 6.75 2.84
N ASN A 59 -8.90 6.99 1.75
CA ASN A 59 -10.37 7.03 1.77
C ASN A 59 -11.01 5.64 1.97
N LYS A 60 -10.42 4.57 1.41
CA LYS A 60 -11.00 3.21 1.47
C LYS A 60 -10.59 2.42 2.72
N PHE A 61 -9.35 2.59 3.18
CA PHE A 61 -8.77 1.79 4.27
C PHE A 61 -8.39 2.61 5.51
N GLY A 62 -8.43 3.95 5.43
CA GLY A 62 -7.99 4.83 6.52
C GLY A 62 -6.47 4.85 6.72
N LEU A 63 -5.70 4.24 5.80
CA LEU A 63 -4.24 4.16 5.88
C LEU A 63 -3.58 5.35 5.20
N SER A 64 -2.53 5.89 5.82
CA SER A 64 -1.70 6.93 5.22
C SER A 64 -0.33 6.37 4.84
N LEU A 65 0.01 6.42 3.55
CA LEU A 65 1.31 6.00 3.05
C LEU A 65 2.30 7.17 3.05
N SER A 66 3.54 6.90 3.49
CA SER A 66 4.65 7.85 3.37
C SER A 66 5.20 7.83 1.96
N MET A 67 5.23 8.99 1.30
CA MET A 67 5.84 9.13 -0.04
C MET A 67 7.33 8.81 -0.03
N GLU A 68 8.03 9.17 1.05
CA GLU A 68 9.44 8.82 1.21
C GLU A 68 9.64 7.31 1.21
N ARG A 69 8.82 6.58 1.97
CA ARG A 69 8.92 5.11 2.03
C ARG A 69 8.52 4.48 0.71
N LEU A 70 7.44 4.95 0.09
CA LEU A 70 6.96 4.45 -1.20
C LEU A 70 8.06 4.50 -2.27
N TYR A 71 8.90 5.53 -2.26
CA TYR A 71 9.98 5.70 -3.24
C TYR A 71 11.27 4.97 -2.87
N ASN A 72 11.54 4.73 -1.58
CA ASN A 72 12.81 4.15 -1.12
C ASN A 72 12.71 2.70 -0.62
N ALA A 73 11.54 2.08 -0.69
CA ALA A 73 11.28 0.73 -0.18
C ALA A 73 10.41 -0.08 -1.14
N THR A 74 10.18 -1.36 -0.81
CA THR A 74 9.20 -2.16 -1.56
C THR A 74 7.77 -1.75 -1.21
N LEU A 75 6.81 -2.13 -2.06
CA LEU A 75 5.40 -1.94 -1.77
C LEU A 75 5.00 -2.63 -0.44
N ASP A 76 5.46 -3.87 -0.21
CA ASP A 76 5.20 -4.58 1.04
C ASP A 76 5.69 -3.82 2.27
N GLU A 77 6.94 -3.36 2.25
CA GLU A 77 7.53 -2.61 3.37
C GLU A 77 6.80 -1.27 3.61
N THR A 78 6.36 -0.62 2.53
CA THR A 78 5.60 0.62 2.61
C THR A 78 4.26 0.41 3.33
N PHE A 79 3.53 -0.64 2.98
CA PHE A 79 2.23 -0.95 3.61
C PHE A 79 2.39 -1.49 5.03
N SER A 80 3.46 -2.24 5.30
CA SER A 80 3.81 -2.70 6.64
C SER A 80 4.02 -1.54 7.62
N THR A 81 4.61 -0.44 7.15
CA THR A 81 4.87 0.77 7.95
C THR A 81 3.76 1.82 7.90
N ALA A 82 2.70 1.59 7.12
CA ALA A 82 1.57 2.52 7.00
C ALA A 82 0.87 2.78 8.34
N GLN A 83 0.42 4.02 8.54
CA GLN A 83 -0.26 4.51 9.75
C GLN A 83 -1.78 4.57 9.57
#